data_AF-A0A2I0AQ23-F1
#
_entry.id   AF-A0A2I0AQ23-F1
#
_cell.length_a   1.000
_cell.length_b   1.000
_cell.length_c   1.000
_cell.angle_alpha   90.00
_cell.angle_beta   90.00
_cell.angle_gamma   90.00
#
_symmetry.space_group_name_H-M   'P 1'
#
loop_
_entity.id
_entity.type
_entity.pdbx_description
1 polymer ?
#
loop_
_entity_poly.entity_id
_entity_poly.type
_entity_poly.pdbx_seq_one_letter_code
_entity_poly.pdbx_strand_id
1 'polypeptide(L)'
;MVDRLRAFSSMSPGPAEETRTAEAPLFASGLLRAIRFLQLHWKQLSHDIASGTLSPAITDLSVRDSAAEVLKPEPDLARFLKDECSKSDWARIITRIWPNTKYLDVVITGTMAQYIPTLEFYGGGLPMASTMYASSECYFGLNLRPICSPSEISYTILPNMGYFEFLPANRETDSEADTELIDLADVEVGKEYVARIGDHNPTKL
;
A
#
# COMPACT_ATOMS: atom_id res chain seq x y z
N MET A 1 -6.31 14.06 -22.43
CA MET A 1 -5.07 13.25 -22.38
C MET A 1 -4.78 12.79 -20.95
N VAL A 2 -4.82 13.67 -19.94
CA VAL A 2 -4.52 13.35 -18.53
C VAL A 2 -5.66 12.61 -17.79
N ASP A 3 -6.90 12.67 -18.28
CA ASP A 3 -8.06 12.03 -17.63
C ASP A 3 -8.14 10.50 -17.74
N ARG A 4 -7.39 9.87 -18.67
CA ARG A 4 -7.53 8.43 -18.93
C ARG A 4 -6.69 7.52 -18.04
N LEU A 5 -5.63 8.04 -17.43
CA LEU A 5 -4.91 7.33 -16.37
C LEU A 5 -5.74 7.18 -15.08
N ARG A 6 -6.90 7.84 -14.98
CA ARG A 6 -7.85 7.65 -13.87
C ARG A 6 -8.36 6.20 -13.81
N ALA A 7 -8.51 5.52 -14.95
CA ALA A 7 -9.12 4.20 -15.00
C ALA A 7 -8.36 3.13 -14.18
N PHE A 8 -7.03 3.24 -14.09
CA PHE A 8 -6.23 2.30 -13.29
C PHE A 8 -6.29 2.58 -11.78
N SER A 9 -6.66 3.81 -11.39
CA SER A 9 -6.82 4.23 -9.99
C SER A 9 -8.29 4.27 -9.54
N SER A 10 -9.25 4.06 -10.45
CA SER A 10 -10.69 4.20 -10.21
C SER A 10 -11.44 2.88 -10.25
N MET A 11 -10.80 1.74 -9.97
CA MET A 11 -11.52 0.58 -9.42
C MET A 11 -11.92 0.89 -7.97
N SER A 12 -12.70 1.96 -7.80
CA SER A 12 -13.54 2.16 -6.64
C SER A 12 -14.85 1.43 -6.94
N PRO A 13 -15.27 0.45 -6.12
CA PRO A 13 -16.53 -0.24 -6.35
C PRO A 13 -17.67 0.77 -6.32
N GLY A 14 -18.50 0.75 -7.36
CA GLY A 14 -19.74 1.52 -7.41
C GLY A 14 -20.68 1.17 -6.26
N PRO A 15 -21.69 2.00 -5.98
CA PRO A 15 -22.49 1.89 -4.76
C PRO A 15 -23.58 0.82 -4.95
N ALA A 16 -23.22 -0.45 -4.82
CA ALA A 16 -24.14 -1.56 -4.58
C ALA A 16 -23.36 -2.86 -4.40
N GLU A 17 -22.76 -3.05 -3.23
CA GLU A 17 -22.67 -4.33 -2.52
C GLU A 17 -21.80 -4.09 -1.29
N GLU A 18 -22.27 -4.55 -0.14
CA GLU A 18 -21.51 -4.55 1.13
C GLU A 18 -20.43 -5.63 1.07
N THR A 19 -19.57 -5.56 0.05
CA THR A 19 -18.37 -6.37 -0.03
C THR A 19 -17.35 -5.65 0.84
N ARG A 20 -17.12 -6.15 2.06
CA ARG A 20 -15.92 -5.81 2.82
C ARG A 20 -14.72 -6.32 2.05
N THR A 21 -14.31 -5.63 1.00
CA THR A 21 -13.03 -5.85 0.35
C THR A 21 -11.96 -5.45 1.36
N ALA A 22 -11.40 -6.46 2.01
CA ALA A 22 -10.13 -6.40 2.68
C ALA A 22 -9.06 -5.96 1.66
N GLU A 23 -8.81 -4.65 1.57
CA GLU A 23 -7.67 -4.14 0.82
C GLU A 23 -6.40 -4.48 1.59
N ALA A 24 -5.68 -5.50 1.13
CA ALA A 24 -4.37 -5.81 1.66
C ALA A 24 -3.45 -4.59 1.43
N PRO A 25 -2.81 -4.06 2.47
CA PRO A 25 -2.07 -2.81 2.34
C PRO A 25 -0.86 -3.00 1.42
N LEU A 26 -0.66 -2.05 0.50
CA LEU A 26 0.44 -2.10 -0.45
C LEU A 26 1.76 -1.77 0.28
N PHE A 27 2.69 -2.71 0.33
CA PHE A 27 4.02 -2.44 0.89
C PHE A 27 4.84 -1.54 -0.05
N ALA A 28 5.70 -0.68 0.53
CA ALA A 28 6.64 0.15 -0.22
C ALA A 28 7.45 -0.65 -1.26
N SER A 29 7.88 -1.86 -0.89
CA SER A 29 8.58 -2.79 -1.78
C SER A 29 7.76 -3.20 -3.00
N GLY A 30 6.44 -3.35 -2.86
CA GLY A 30 5.52 -3.67 -3.96
C GLY A 30 5.46 -2.53 -4.98
N LEU A 31 5.28 -1.29 -4.51
CA LEU A 31 5.30 -0.11 -5.38
C LEU A 31 6.66 0.05 -6.09
N LEU A 32 7.77 -0.15 -5.38
CA LEU A 32 9.10 -0.09 -5.98
C LEU A 32 9.32 -1.17 -7.05
N ARG A 33 8.79 -2.39 -6.85
CA ARG A 33 8.81 -3.44 -7.87
C ARG A 33 7.98 -3.07 -9.09
N ALA A 34 6.82 -2.42 -8.91
CA ALA A 34 6.01 -1.93 -10.02
C ALA A 34 6.76 -0.84 -10.83
N ILE A 35 7.41 0.09 -10.16
CA ILE A 35 8.26 1.10 -10.82
C ILE A 35 9.42 0.43 -11.56
N ARG A 36 10.07 -0.56 -10.94
CA ARG A 36 11.13 -1.33 -11.59
C ARG A 36 10.63 -2.10 -12.81
N PHE A 37 9.44 -2.67 -12.74
CA PHE A 37 8.82 -3.34 -13.87
C PHE A 37 8.60 -2.36 -15.04
N LEU A 38 8.10 -1.15 -14.75
CA LEU A 38 7.96 -0.10 -15.75
C LEU A 38 9.33 0.27 -16.36
N GLN A 39 10.39 0.41 -15.56
CA GLN A 39 11.75 0.68 -16.07
C GLN A 39 12.23 -0.37 -17.08
N LEU A 40 11.90 -1.64 -16.86
CA LEU A 40 12.36 -2.74 -17.71
C LEU A 40 11.48 -2.94 -18.94
N HIS A 41 10.18 -2.67 -18.84
CA HIS A 41 9.18 -3.07 -19.84
C HIS A 41 8.46 -1.91 -20.53
N TRP A 42 8.79 -0.64 -20.25
CA TRP A 42 8.10 0.52 -20.83
C TRP A 42 8.03 0.50 -22.36
N LYS A 43 9.03 -0.07 -23.06
CA LYS A 43 9.03 -0.17 -24.53
C LYS A 43 7.89 -1.04 -25.05
N GLN A 44 7.70 -2.21 -24.44
CA GLN A 44 6.61 -3.11 -24.80
C GLN A 44 5.27 -2.51 -24.40
N LEU A 45 5.16 -1.96 -23.19
CA LEU A 45 3.95 -1.30 -22.72
C LEU A 45 3.52 -0.15 -23.64
N SER A 46 4.48 0.67 -24.09
CA SER A 46 4.21 1.76 -25.03
C SER A 46 3.79 1.23 -26.40
N HIS A 47 4.38 0.13 -26.87
CA HIS A 47 3.96 -0.51 -28.12
C HIS A 47 2.51 -1.01 -28.02
N ASP A 48 2.17 -1.72 -26.96
CA ASP A 48 0.83 -2.29 -26.75
C ASP A 48 -0.24 -1.19 -26.63
N ILE A 49 0.08 -0.07 -25.98
CA ILE A 49 -0.79 1.11 -25.91
C ILE A 49 -0.94 1.77 -27.29
N ALA A 50 0.13 1.87 -28.07
CA ALA A 50 0.08 2.48 -29.40
C ALA A 50 -0.76 1.67 -30.39
N SER A 51 -0.61 0.34 -30.38
CA SER A 51 -1.32 -0.57 -31.28
C SER A 51 -2.71 -0.97 -30.77
N GLY A 52 -2.97 -0.81 -29.47
CA GLY A 52 -4.16 -1.33 -28.82
C GLY A 52 -4.18 -2.86 -28.74
N THR A 53 -3.02 -3.51 -28.84
CA THR A 53 -2.92 -4.98 -28.87
C THR A 53 -1.97 -5.46 -27.78
N LEU A 54 -2.42 -6.42 -26.97
CA LEU A 54 -1.59 -6.96 -25.91
C LEU A 54 -0.48 -7.88 -26.46
N SER A 55 0.71 -7.78 -25.89
CA SER A 55 1.86 -8.64 -26.21
C SER A 55 1.50 -10.14 -26.14
N PRO A 56 1.98 -10.95 -27.11
CA PRO A 56 1.77 -12.40 -27.10
C PRO A 56 2.49 -13.12 -25.96
N ALA A 57 3.41 -12.43 -25.26
CA ALA A 57 4.02 -12.96 -24.04
C ALA A 57 3.01 -13.18 -22.90
N ILE A 58 1.87 -12.48 -22.96
CA ILE A 58 0.76 -12.68 -22.02
C ILE A 58 -0.17 -13.74 -22.61
N THR A 59 -0.08 -14.96 -22.08
CA THR A 59 -0.79 -16.14 -22.57
C THR A 59 -2.09 -16.42 -21.82
N ASP A 60 -2.24 -15.87 -20.61
CA ASP A 60 -3.44 -16.07 -19.79
C ASP A 60 -4.67 -15.44 -20.45
N LEU A 61 -5.67 -16.25 -20.77
CA LEU A 61 -6.86 -15.81 -21.49
C LEU A 61 -7.69 -14.81 -20.68
N SER A 62 -7.80 -14.99 -19.36
CA SER A 62 -8.60 -14.10 -18.51
C SER A 62 -8.02 -12.69 -18.45
N VAL A 63 -6.69 -12.58 -18.41
CA VAL A 63 -5.97 -11.31 -18.47
C VAL A 63 -6.12 -10.67 -19.85
N ARG A 64 -6.05 -11.46 -20.92
CA ARG A 64 -6.21 -10.96 -22.30
C ARG A 64 -7.61 -10.42 -22.56
N ASP A 65 -8.65 -11.12 -22.11
CA ASP A 65 -10.03 -10.70 -22.26
C ASP A 65 -10.29 -9.41 -21.48
N SER A 66 -9.83 -9.35 -20.22
CA SER A 66 -9.94 -8.14 -19.39
C SER A 66 -9.17 -6.95 -19.99
N ALA A 67 -7.96 -7.20 -20.53
CA ALA A 67 -7.17 -6.16 -21.17
C ALA A 67 -7.82 -5.66 -22.47
N ALA A 68 -8.52 -6.51 -23.21
CA ALA A 68 -9.19 -6.12 -24.46
C ALA A 68 -10.34 -5.12 -24.23
N GLU A 69 -10.96 -5.11 -23.05
CA GLU A 69 -12.01 -4.13 -22.71
C GLU A 69 -11.45 -2.71 -22.50
N VAL A 70 -10.22 -2.62 -21.99
CA VAL A 70 -9.58 -1.35 -21.59
C VAL A 70 -8.60 -0.85 -22.66
N LEU A 71 -7.83 -1.74 -23.28
CA LEU A 71 -6.74 -1.41 -24.18
C LEU A 71 -7.30 -1.01 -25.55
N LYS A 72 -7.26 0.30 -25.84
CA LYS A 72 -7.60 0.88 -27.14
C LYS A 72 -6.35 1.53 -27.74
N PRO A 73 -6.23 1.62 -29.08
CA PRO A 73 -5.10 2.31 -29.70
C PRO A 73 -5.02 3.77 -29.25
N GLU A 74 -3.97 4.13 -28.51
CA GLU A 74 -3.72 5.48 -28.00
C GLU A 74 -2.27 5.93 -28.29
N PRO A 75 -1.94 6.28 -29.55
CA PRO A 75 -0.57 6.58 -29.96
C PRO A 75 0.04 7.79 -29.24
N ASP A 76 -0.77 8.78 -28.87
CA ASP A 76 -0.29 9.97 -28.16
C ASP A 76 0.12 9.63 -26.70
N LEU A 77 -0.64 8.75 -26.04
CA LEU A 77 -0.28 8.26 -24.70
C LEU A 77 1.01 7.43 -24.75
N ALA A 78 1.15 6.58 -25.76
CA ALA A 78 2.37 5.80 -25.97
C ALA A 78 3.60 6.67 -26.22
N ARG A 79 3.47 7.75 -27.02
CA ARG A 79 4.55 8.73 -27.23
C ARG A 79 4.93 9.41 -25.93
N PHE A 80 3.95 9.90 -25.17
CA PHE A 80 4.18 10.51 -23.86
C PHE A 80 4.92 9.58 -22.89
N LEU A 81 4.48 8.31 -22.75
CA LEU A 81 5.15 7.33 -21.89
C LEU A 81 6.58 7.05 -22.35
N LYS A 82 6.80 6.94 -23.65
CA LYS A 82 8.13 6.76 -24.23
C LYS A 82 9.04 7.96 -23.95
N ASP A 83 8.54 9.18 -24.11
CA ASP A 83 9.32 10.40 -23.89
C ASP A 83 9.70 10.54 -22.41
N GLU A 84 8.81 10.16 -21.48
CA GLU A 84 9.12 10.18 -20.05
C GLU A 84 10.05 9.04 -19.62
N CYS A 85 9.76 7.79 -20.02
CA CYS A 85 10.51 6.60 -19.55
C CYS A 85 11.87 6.41 -20.26
N SER A 86 12.10 7.06 -21.40
CA SER A 86 13.40 6.99 -22.10
C SER A 86 14.48 7.87 -21.48
N LYS A 87 14.12 8.80 -20.59
CA LYS A 87 15.07 9.64 -19.86
C LYS A 87 15.91 8.78 -18.91
N SER A 88 17.19 9.12 -18.77
CA SER A 88 18.09 8.43 -17.82
C SER A 88 17.72 8.74 -16.36
N ASP A 89 17.15 9.92 -16.10
CA ASP A 89 16.69 10.32 -14.77
C ASP A 89 15.22 9.95 -14.55
N TRP A 90 14.99 9.16 -13.51
CA TRP A 90 13.68 8.70 -13.05
C TRP A 90 13.20 9.43 -11.80
N ALA A 91 13.90 10.49 -11.38
CA ALA A 91 13.42 11.36 -10.31
C ALA A 91 12.01 11.86 -10.67
N ARG A 92 11.12 11.82 -9.68
CA ARG A 92 9.73 12.30 -9.76
C ARG A 92 8.90 11.61 -10.86
N ILE A 93 9.29 10.42 -11.31
CA ILE A 93 8.60 9.71 -12.40
C ILE A 93 7.10 9.53 -12.12
N ILE A 94 6.71 9.32 -10.85
CA ILE A 94 5.31 9.13 -10.48
C ILE A 94 4.50 10.37 -10.82
N THR A 95 4.98 11.56 -10.44
CA THR A 95 4.27 12.82 -10.74
C THR A 95 4.41 13.26 -12.20
N ARG A 96 5.43 12.76 -12.91
CA ARG A 96 5.56 13.00 -14.35
C ARG A 96 4.53 12.19 -15.16
N ILE A 97 4.39 10.90 -14.88
CA ILE A 97 3.44 10.02 -15.58
C ILE A 97 2.01 10.25 -15.06
N TRP A 98 1.84 10.35 -13.74
CA TRP A 98 0.57 10.57 -13.06
C TRP A 98 0.58 11.93 -12.33
N PRO A 99 0.40 13.06 -13.05
CA PRO A 99 0.51 14.39 -12.47
C PRO A 99 -0.58 14.75 -11.46
N ASN A 100 -1.68 13.99 -11.43
CA ASN A 100 -2.78 14.21 -10.49
C ASN A 100 -2.65 13.44 -9.17
N THR A 101 -1.61 12.62 -9.01
CA THR A 101 -1.37 11.87 -7.76
C THR A 101 -1.20 12.82 -6.58
N LYS A 102 -1.93 12.56 -5.49
CA LYS A 102 -1.94 13.43 -4.30
C LYS A 102 -1.05 12.92 -3.18
N TYR A 103 -0.95 11.61 -3.04
CA TYR A 103 -0.14 10.92 -2.03
C TYR A 103 0.15 9.50 -2.52
N LEU A 104 1.07 8.80 -1.86
CA LEU A 104 1.33 7.38 -2.04
C LEU A 104 0.71 6.62 -0.87
N ASP A 105 -0.27 5.75 -1.13
CA ASP A 105 -0.83 4.87 -0.09
C ASP A 105 0.03 3.60 0.00
N VAL A 106 0.95 3.60 0.96
CA VAL A 106 1.95 2.54 1.11
C VAL A 106 2.35 2.34 2.57
N VAL A 107 2.56 1.08 2.96
CA VAL A 107 3.18 0.76 4.25
C VAL A 107 4.67 1.12 4.19
N ILE A 108 5.04 2.09 5.04
CA ILE A 108 6.40 2.65 5.17
C ILE A 108 6.95 2.57 6.60
N THR A 109 6.22 1.92 7.51
CA THR A 109 6.65 1.69 8.90
C THR A 109 7.42 0.38 9.04
N GLY A 110 8.07 0.19 10.21
CA GLY A 110 8.88 -1.01 10.49
C GLY A 110 10.01 -1.20 9.48
N THR A 111 10.18 -2.42 8.97
CA THR A 111 11.22 -2.74 7.98
C THR A 111 11.04 -2.03 6.64
N MET A 112 9.84 -1.48 6.35
CA MET A 112 9.61 -0.73 5.11
C MET A 112 10.17 0.69 5.16
N ALA A 113 10.53 1.21 6.34
CA ALA A 113 11.10 2.55 6.49
C ALA A 113 12.40 2.74 5.68
N GLN A 114 13.15 1.66 5.43
CA GLN A 114 14.35 1.68 4.59
C GLN A 114 14.08 2.15 3.14
N TYR A 115 12.85 2.04 2.67
CA TYR A 115 12.47 2.41 1.30
C TYR A 115 12.01 3.87 1.16
N ILE A 116 11.85 4.60 2.26
CA ILE A 116 11.41 6.01 2.27
C ILE A 116 12.26 6.87 1.31
N PRO A 117 13.61 6.89 1.37
CA PRO A 117 14.40 7.75 0.48
C PRO A 117 14.21 7.43 -1.01
N THR A 118 14.04 6.14 -1.33
CA THR A 118 13.81 5.69 -2.71
C THR A 118 12.41 6.11 -3.20
N LEU A 119 11.41 6.06 -2.33
CA LEU A 119 10.06 6.54 -2.64
C LEU A 119 10.01 8.06 -2.78
N GLU A 120 10.76 8.81 -1.97
CA GLU A 120 10.91 10.26 -2.12
C GLU A 120 11.52 10.62 -3.47
N PHE A 121 12.54 9.88 -3.91
CA PHE A 121 13.16 10.07 -5.23
C PHE A 121 12.15 9.88 -6.37
N TYR A 122 11.39 8.78 -6.39
CA TYR A 122 10.41 8.52 -7.46
C TYR A 122 9.13 9.34 -7.33
N GLY A 123 8.69 9.62 -6.11
CA GLY A 123 7.48 10.38 -5.78
C GLY A 123 7.65 11.89 -5.95
N GLY A 124 8.86 12.41 -5.74
CA GLY A 124 9.14 13.84 -5.88
C GLY A 124 8.51 14.70 -4.80
N GLY A 125 8.53 14.22 -3.55
CA GLY A 125 7.95 14.93 -2.40
C GLY A 125 6.45 14.71 -2.20
N LEU A 126 5.86 13.71 -2.87
CA LEU A 126 4.50 13.27 -2.56
C LEU A 126 4.42 12.77 -1.11
N PRO A 127 3.41 13.18 -0.33
CA PRO A 127 3.15 12.60 0.97
C PRO A 127 2.98 11.08 0.87
N MET A 128 3.49 10.35 1.85
CA MET A 128 3.33 8.90 1.97
C MET A 128 2.35 8.63 3.11
N ALA A 129 1.18 8.10 2.78
CA ALA A 129 0.17 7.72 3.75
C ALA A 129 0.31 6.24 4.07
N SER A 130 0.53 5.92 5.34
CA SER A 130 0.35 4.56 5.86
C SER A 130 -0.93 4.53 6.67
N THR A 131 -1.97 3.93 6.07
CA THR A 131 -3.36 4.07 6.51
C THR A 131 -3.77 3.00 7.51
N MET A 132 -3.28 1.77 7.35
CA MET A 132 -3.77 0.60 8.11
C MET A 132 -2.63 -0.19 8.75
N TYR A 133 -2.90 -0.73 9.92
CA TYR A 133 -2.08 -1.74 10.59
C TYR A 133 -2.92 -3.01 10.78
N ALA A 134 -2.48 -4.10 10.12
CA ALA A 134 -3.20 -5.37 10.08
C ALA A 134 -2.23 -6.55 9.92
N SER A 135 -2.67 -7.74 10.31
CA SER A 135 -2.05 -9.03 10.00
C SER A 135 -3.06 -9.96 9.31
N SER A 136 -2.61 -11.16 8.95
CA SER A 136 -3.50 -12.23 8.50
C SER A 136 -4.47 -12.71 9.60
N GLU A 137 -4.17 -12.44 10.86
CA GLU A 137 -4.95 -12.89 12.02
C GLU A 137 -5.96 -11.83 12.48
N CYS A 138 -5.63 -10.54 12.34
CA CYS A 138 -6.50 -9.45 12.79
C CYS A 138 -6.22 -8.11 12.08
N TYR A 139 -7.29 -7.33 11.89
CA TYR A 139 -7.18 -5.91 11.56
C TYR A 139 -7.04 -5.12 12.86
N PHE A 140 -5.83 -4.67 13.18
CA PHE A 140 -5.60 -4.00 14.47
C PHE A 140 -6.18 -2.59 14.50
N GLY A 141 -5.86 -1.78 13.49
CA GLY A 141 -6.15 -0.36 13.58
C GLY A 141 -5.77 0.46 12.36
N LEU A 142 -5.96 1.76 12.49
CA LEU A 142 -5.68 2.72 11.42
C LEU A 142 -4.94 3.94 11.91
N ASN A 143 -4.24 4.61 10.99
CA ASN A 143 -3.60 5.88 11.26
C ASN A 143 -4.64 7.02 11.13
N LEU A 144 -4.98 7.64 12.26
CA LEU A 144 -5.92 8.77 12.29
C LEU A 144 -5.35 10.06 11.68
N ARG A 145 -4.04 10.12 11.44
CA ARG A 145 -3.35 11.25 10.79
C ARG A 145 -2.57 10.73 9.57
N PRO A 146 -3.24 10.37 8.47
CA PRO A 146 -2.60 9.70 7.34
C PRO A 146 -1.56 10.56 6.61
N ILE A 147 -1.63 11.90 6.71
CA ILE A 147 -0.68 12.85 6.12
C ILE A 147 0.24 13.42 7.19
N CYS A 148 0.89 12.56 7.98
CA CYS A 148 1.95 12.93 8.93
C CYS A 148 3.33 12.59 8.38
N SER A 149 4.39 13.03 9.05
CA SER A 149 5.74 12.59 8.73
C SER A 149 5.85 11.07 8.88
N PRO A 150 6.60 10.36 8.01
CA PRO A 150 6.90 8.94 8.18
C PRO A 150 7.39 8.54 9.58
N SER A 151 8.11 9.42 10.26
CA SER A 151 8.63 9.21 11.63
C SER A 151 7.58 9.38 12.74
N GLU A 152 6.42 9.95 12.43
CA GLU A 152 5.36 10.30 13.38
C GLU A 152 4.10 9.42 13.22
N ILE A 153 4.18 8.41 12.36
CA ILE A 153 3.07 7.49 12.11
C ILE A 153 2.74 6.76 13.41
N SER A 154 1.46 6.80 13.77
CA SER A 154 0.90 6.07 14.91
C SER A 154 -0.43 5.46 14.48
N TYR A 155 -0.65 4.20 14.87
CA TYR A 155 -1.89 3.49 14.57
C TYR A 155 -2.75 3.44 15.83
N THR A 156 -4.01 3.83 15.70
CA THR A 156 -5.01 3.67 16.75
C THR A 156 -5.66 2.32 16.58
N ILE A 157 -5.47 1.45 17.57
CA ILE A 157 -6.12 0.15 17.63
C ILE A 157 -7.63 0.37 17.78
N LEU A 158 -8.40 -0.35 16.98
CA LEU A 158 -9.86 -0.30 17.00
C LEU A 158 -10.40 -1.34 17.98
N PRO A 159 -10.98 -0.96 19.14
CA PRO A 159 -11.38 -1.92 20.18
C PRO A 159 -12.45 -2.91 19.75
N ASN A 160 -13.18 -2.63 18.66
CA ASN A 160 -14.22 -3.50 18.13
C ASN A 160 -13.68 -4.58 17.16
N MET A 161 -12.39 -4.57 16.83
CA MET A 161 -11.80 -5.55 15.91
C MET A 161 -11.33 -6.84 16.60
N GLY A 162 -11.19 -6.83 17.92
CA GLY A 162 -10.73 -7.95 18.72
C GLY A 162 -10.48 -7.54 20.16
N TYR A 163 -10.21 -8.52 21.02
CA TYR A 163 -9.71 -8.26 22.36
C TYR A 163 -8.19 -8.20 22.31
N PHE A 164 -7.61 -7.08 22.75
CA PHE A 164 -6.17 -6.81 22.64
C PHE A 164 -5.55 -6.70 24.03
N GLU A 165 -4.54 -7.52 24.26
CA GLU A 165 -3.75 -7.58 25.49
C GLU A 165 -2.28 -7.29 25.18
N PHE A 166 -1.56 -6.70 26.13
CA PHE A 166 -0.21 -6.19 25.92
C PHE A 166 0.78 -6.77 26.93
N LEU A 167 1.89 -7.29 26.42
CA LEU A 167 3.01 -7.82 27.19
C LEU A 167 4.20 -6.84 27.16
N PRO A 168 4.70 -6.33 28.31
CA PRO A 168 5.84 -5.41 28.32
C PRO A 168 7.11 -5.99 27.66
N ALA A 169 7.77 -5.21 26.78
CA ALA A 169 8.89 -5.69 25.96
C ALA A 169 10.23 -5.85 26.72
N ASN A 170 10.43 -5.11 27.82
CA ASN A 170 11.68 -5.07 28.59
C ASN A 170 11.85 -6.25 29.57
N ARG A 171 11.21 -7.40 29.34
CA ARG A 171 11.36 -8.58 30.21
C ARG A 171 12.12 -9.68 29.49
N GLU A 172 13.22 -10.12 30.09
CA GLU A 172 13.99 -11.28 29.65
C GLU A 172 13.07 -12.52 29.59
N THR A 173 13.25 -13.30 28.53
CA THR A 173 12.40 -14.40 28.03
C THR A 173 12.21 -15.62 28.95
N ASP A 174 12.53 -15.53 30.25
CA ASP A 174 12.75 -16.72 31.09
C ASP A 174 11.77 -16.91 32.27
N SER A 175 10.61 -16.25 32.30
CA SER A 175 9.57 -16.59 33.28
C SER A 175 8.19 -16.78 32.65
N GLU A 176 7.87 -18.03 32.30
CA GLU A 176 6.53 -18.50 31.91
C GLU A 176 5.50 -18.49 33.06
N ALA A 177 5.79 -17.81 34.17
CA ALA A 177 4.93 -17.77 35.35
C ALA A 177 4.23 -16.40 35.47
N ASP A 178 2.90 -16.40 35.37
CA ASP A 178 1.97 -15.32 35.73
C ASP A 178 2.39 -13.91 35.28
N THR A 179 2.54 -13.71 33.96
CA THR A 179 2.65 -12.34 33.47
C THR A 179 1.26 -11.74 33.32
N GLU A 180 0.96 -10.76 34.18
CA GLU A 180 -0.23 -9.92 34.08
C GLU A 180 -0.23 -9.20 32.73
N LEU A 181 -1.11 -9.64 31.84
CA LEU A 181 -1.38 -8.97 30.58
C LEU A 181 -2.12 -7.67 30.86
N ILE A 182 -1.70 -6.61 30.16
CA ILE A 182 -2.28 -5.28 30.32
C ILE A 182 -3.36 -5.10 29.26
N ASP A 183 -4.55 -4.66 29.66
CA ASP A 183 -5.65 -4.37 28.74
C ASP A 183 -5.33 -3.15 27.86
N LEU A 184 -5.95 -3.07 26.68
CA LEU A 184 -5.78 -1.94 25.75
C LEU A 184 -5.98 -0.56 26.39
N ALA A 185 -6.86 -0.44 27.38
CA ALA A 185 -7.15 0.81 28.07
C ALA A 185 -6.08 1.21 29.10
N ASP A 186 -5.27 0.25 29.57
CA ASP A 186 -4.35 0.42 30.70
C ASP A 186 -2.88 0.57 30.25
N VAL A 187 -2.62 0.63 28.94
CA VAL A 187 -1.27 0.85 28.41
C VAL A 187 -0.77 2.26 28.73
N GLU A 188 0.46 2.34 29.24
CA GLU A 188 1.10 3.62 29.55
C GLU A 188 1.91 4.18 28.37
N VAL A 189 1.81 5.50 28.16
CA VAL A 189 2.55 6.23 27.11
C VAL A 189 4.06 6.10 27.32
N GLY A 190 4.77 5.80 26.23
CA GLY A 190 6.24 5.71 26.22
C GLY A 190 6.80 4.36 26.68
N LYS A 191 5.95 3.40 27.05
CA LYS A 191 6.34 2.01 27.29
C LYS A 191 6.18 1.17 26.02
N GLU A 192 7.02 0.15 25.90
CA GLU A 192 7.01 -0.78 24.77
C GLU A 192 6.32 -2.09 25.14
N TYR A 193 5.49 -2.60 24.24
CA TYR A 193 4.72 -3.81 24.45
C TYR A 193 4.65 -4.67 23.18
N VAL A 194 4.50 -5.97 23.37
CA VAL A 194 4.12 -6.94 22.34
C VAL A 194 2.61 -7.13 22.43
N ALA A 195 1.90 -6.82 21.35
CA ALA A 195 0.46 -7.02 21.27
C ALA A 195 0.12 -8.51 21.13
N ARG A 196 -0.91 -8.96 21.84
CA ARG A 196 -1.52 -10.28 21.73
C ARG A 196 -3.02 -10.12 21.44
N ILE A 197 -3.52 -10.96 20.55
CA ILE A 197 -4.95 -11.07 20.28
C ILE A 197 -5.46 -12.13 21.26
N GLY A 198 -6.29 -11.73 22.22
CA GLY A 198 -6.94 -12.65 23.12
C GLY A 198 -8.18 -13.27 22.47
N ASP A 199 -8.45 -14.53 22.78
CA ASP A 199 -9.76 -15.12 22.51
C ASP A 199 -10.81 -14.37 23.33
N HIS A 200 -12.00 -14.14 22.77
CA HIS A 200 -13.10 -13.50 23.47
C HIS A 200 -13.38 -14.26 24.78
N ASN A 201 -12.93 -13.70 25.90
CA ASN A 201 -13.09 -14.32 27.20
C ASN A 201 -14.35 -13.71 27.85
N PRO A 202 -15.50 -14.42 27.87
CA PRO A 202 -16.76 -13.89 28.38
C PRO A 202 -16.75 -13.63 29.90
N THR A 203 -15.62 -13.89 30.57
CA THR A 203 -15.47 -13.82 32.02
C THR A 203 -14.93 -12.48 32.55
N LYS A 204 -14.61 -11.52 31.66
CA LYS A 204 -14.13 -10.17 32.03
C LYS A 204 -15.15 -9.06 31.68
N LEU A 205 -16.45 -9.29 31.97
CA LEU A 205 -17.52 -8.26 31.91
C LEU A 205 -18.06 -7.97 33.31
#